data_AF-A0A838ETF0-F1
#
_entry.id   AF-A0A838ETF0-F1
#
_cell.length_a   1.000
_cell.length_b   1.000
_cell.length_c   1.000
_cell.angle_alpha   90.00
_cell.angle_beta   90.00
_cell.angle_gamma   90.00
#
_symmetry.space_group_name_H-M   'P 1'
#
loop_
_entity.id
_entity.type
_entity.pdbx_description
1 polymer ?
#
loop_
_entity_poly.entity_id
_entity_poly.type
_entity_poly.pdbx_seq_one_letter_code
_entity_poly.pdbx_strand_id
1 'polypeptide(L)'
;MTINSPILLPLVVMAAWSMVMWGWMYATRLPAIFSAKMRLDSNAPRGEQMNTLPPSVRWKADNYNNLMEQPTVFYAVALVLVGLIINTLRVVV
;
A
#
# COMPACT_ATOMS: atom_id res chain seq x y z
N MET A 1 23.82 -4.28 22.02
CA MET A 1 22.49 -3.86 22.51
C MET A 1 21.49 -4.10 21.40
N THR A 2 20.64 -5.13 21.51
CA THR A 2 19.55 -5.36 20.55
C THR A 2 18.49 -4.30 20.79
N ILE A 3 18.36 -3.35 19.86
CA ILE A 3 17.29 -2.36 19.92
C ILE A 3 16.01 -3.06 19.48
N ASN A 4 15.31 -3.64 20.45
CA ASN A 4 13.92 -4.04 20.26
C ASN A 4 13.09 -2.76 20.21
N SER A 5 12.66 -2.36 19.02
CA SER A 5 11.80 -1.19 18.82
C SER A 5 10.43 -1.68 18.35
N PRO A 6 9.50 -2.03 19.27
CA PRO A 6 8.17 -2.54 18.92
C PRO A 6 7.40 -1.60 17.99
N ILE A 7 7.69 -0.30 18.02
CA ILE A 7 7.09 0.71 17.14
C ILE A 7 7.47 0.53 15.66
N LEU A 8 8.53 -0.22 15.33
CA LEU A 8 8.87 -0.57 13.95
C LEU A 8 7.96 -1.67 13.38
N LEU A 9 7.38 -2.51 14.24
CA LEU A 9 6.56 -3.65 13.81
C LEU A 9 5.33 -3.21 13.00
N PRO A 10 4.55 -2.19 13.42
CA PRO A 10 3.45 -1.66 12.62
C PRO A 10 3.85 -1.17 11.22
N LEU A 11 5.05 -0.58 11.05
CA LEU A 11 5.52 -0.15 9.72
C LEU A 11 5.75 -1.34 8.81
N VAL A 12 6.43 -2.39 9.30
CA VAL A 12 6.72 -3.59 8.52
C VAL A 12 5.43 -4.32 8.16
N VAL A 13 4.50 -4.43 9.11
CA VAL A 13 3.20 -5.07 8.87
C VAL A 13 2.40 -4.30 7.82
N MET A 14 2.35 -2.98 7.89
CA MET A 14 1.69 -2.17 6.86
C MET A 14 2.35 -2.33 5.49
N ALA A 15 3.68 -2.34 5.42
CA ALA A 15 4.38 -2.51 4.16
C ALA A 15 4.12 -3.89 3.54
N ALA A 16 4.17 -4.95 4.37
CA ALA A 16 3.86 -6.30 3.95
C ALA A 16 2.40 -6.43 3.46
N TRP A 17 1.45 -5.82 4.18
CA TRP A 17 0.05 -5.82 3.78
C TRP A 17 -0.19 -5.08 2.46
N SER A 18 0.49 -3.96 2.23
CA SER A 18 0.47 -3.26 0.94
C SER A 18 0.97 -4.17 -0.20
N MET A 19 2.02 -4.97 0.02
CA MET A 19 2.52 -5.92 -0.99
C MET A 19 1.54 -7.06 -1.26
N VAL A 20 0.87 -7.58 -0.23
CA VAL A 20 -0.19 -8.60 -0.38
C VAL A 20 -1.32 -8.05 -1.25
N MET A 21 -1.81 -6.84 -0.94
CA MET A 21 -2.89 -6.21 -1.71
C MET A 21 -2.48 -5.87 -3.14
N TRP A 22 -1.23 -5.45 -3.35
CA TRP A 22 -0.67 -5.21 -4.67
C TRP A 22 -0.65 -6.49 -5.52
N GLY A 23 -0.15 -7.59 -4.95
CA GLY A 23 -0.14 -8.90 -5.59
C GLY A 23 -1.55 -9.39 -5.93
N TRP A 24 -2.49 -9.28 -4.98
CA TRP A 24 -3.88 -9.68 -5.19
C TRP A 24 -4.58 -8.85 -6.27
N MET A 25 -4.34 -7.54 -6.30
CA MET A 25 -4.85 -6.68 -7.37
C MET A 25 -4.39 -7.18 -8.74
N TYR A 26 -3.09 -7.41 -8.96
CA TYR A 26 -2.60 -7.88 -10.27
C TYR A 26 -3.05 -9.31 -10.61
N ALA A 27 -3.08 -10.20 -9.61
CA ALA A 27 -3.54 -11.58 -9.77
C ALA A 27 -5.00 -11.65 -10.26
N THR A 28 -5.84 -10.66 -9.93
CA THR A 28 -7.24 -10.61 -10.37
C THR A 28 -7.44 -9.71 -11.60
N ARG A 29 -6.68 -8.63 -11.72
CA ARG A 29 -6.81 -7.64 -12.79
C ARG A 29 -6.27 -8.14 -14.12
N LEU A 30 -5.11 -8.79 -14.14
CA LEU A 30 -4.51 -9.28 -15.38
C LEU A 30 -5.41 -10.32 -16.08
N PRO A 31 -5.93 -11.36 -15.39
CA PRO A 31 -6.86 -12.29 -16.03
C PRO A 31 -8.12 -11.61 -16.55
N ALA A 32 -8.69 -10.66 -15.80
CA ALA A 32 -9.90 -9.94 -16.21
C ALA A 32 -9.69 -9.10 -17.49
N ILE A 33 -8.53 -8.46 -17.62
CA ILE A 33 -8.14 -7.73 -18.84
C ILE A 33 -8.07 -8.69 -20.05
N PHE A 34 -7.42 -9.84 -19.87
CA PHE A 34 -7.32 -10.85 -20.94
C PHE A 34 -8.68 -11.44 -21.31
N SER A 35 -9.52 -11.79 -20.33
CA SER A 35 -10.86 -12.33 -20.56
C SER A 35 -11.79 -11.34 -21.26
N ALA A 36 -11.67 -10.04 -20.94
CA ALA A 36 -12.43 -8.98 -21.61
C ALA A 36 -11.90 -8.64 -23.02
N LYS A 37 -10.79 -9.26 -23.46
CA LYS A 37 -10.06 -8.90 -24.69
C LYS A 37 -9.82 -7.37 -24.77
N MET A 38 -9.55 -6.77 -23.62
CA MET A 38 -9.45 -5.32 -23.50
C MET A 38 -8.22 -4.81 -24.24
N ARG A 39 -8.41 -3.85 -25.15
CA ARG A 39 -7.31 -3.12 -25.82
C ARG A 39 -6.90 -1.95 -24.96
N LEU A 40 -5.77 -2.07 -24.27
CA LEU A 40 -5.21 -0.99 -23.44
C LEU A 40 -4.95 0.25 -24.30
N ASP A 41 -5.53 1.38 -23.90
CA ASP A 41 -5.37 2.67 -24.55
C ASP A 41 -4.59 3.61 -23.63
N SER A 42 -3.39 4.02 -24.05
CA SER A 42 -2.55 4.93 -23.28
C SER A 42 -3.07 6.36 -23.25
N ASN A 43 -3.98 6.73 -24.17
CA ASN A 43 -4.58 8.06 -24.22
C ASN A 43 -5.86 8.16 -23.39
N ALA A 44 -6.38 7.03 -22.91
CA ALA A 44 -7.58 7.02 -22.09
C ALA A 44 -7.32 7.76 -20.75
N PRO A 45 -8.30 8.52 -20.23
CA PRO A 45 -8.20 9.12 -18.91
C PRO A 45 -7.87 8.07 -17.84
N ARG A 46 -7.03 8.47 -16.87
CA ARG A 46 -6.52 7.58 -15.84
C ARG A 46 -7.67 6.91 -15.08
N GLY A 47 -7.70 5.58 -15.11
CA GLY A 47 -8.68 4.78 -14.37
C GLY A 47 -9.99 4.48 -15.11
N GLU A 48 -10.38 5.24 -16.14
CA GLU A 48 -11.63 4.99 -16.89
C GLU A 48 -11.67 3.59 -17.48
N GLN A 49 -10.58 3.20 -18.15
CA GLN A 49 -10.50 1.90 -18.78
C GLN A 49 -10.57 0.75 -17.77
N MET A 50 -9.98 0.93 -16.58
CA MET A 50 -10.02 -0.10 -15.54
C MET A 50 -11.39 -0.16 -14.84
N ASN A 51 -12.20 0.89 -14.93
CA ASN A 51 -13.55 0.92 -14.36
C ASN A 51 -14.54 0.04 -15.12
N THR A 52 -14.22 -0.38 -16.34
CA THR A 52 -15.04 -1.32 -17.12
C THR A 52 -14.87 -2.78 -16.67
N LEU A 53 -13.90 -3.07 -15.79
CA LEU A 53 -13.73 -4.41 -15.22
C LEU A 53 -14.81 -4.70 -14.15
N PRO A 54 -15.09 -5.98 -13.86
CA PRO A 54 -16.05 -6.35 -12.83
C PRO A 54 -15.74 -5.72 -11.47
N PRO A 55 -16.75 -5.32 -10.67
CA PRO A 55 -16.55 -4.68 -9.36
C PRO A 55 -15.64 -5.49 -8.44
N SER A 56 -15.78 -6.82 -8.44
CA SER A 56 -14.97 -7.72 -7.62
C SER A 56 -13.47 -7.64 -7.92
N VAL A 57 -13.06 -7.28 -9.13
CA VAL A 57 -11.65 -7.05 -9.52
C VAL A 57 -11.22 -5.65 -9.10
N ARG A 58 -12.10 -4.66 -9.31
CA ARG A 58 -11.83 -3.25 -8.99
C ARG A 58 -11.61 -3.01 -7.49
N TRP A 59 -12.37 -3.65 -6.62
CA TRP A 59 -12.26 -3.46 -5.17
C TRP A 59 -10.86 -3.73 -4.60
N LYS A 60 -10.07 -4.60 -5.24
CA LYS A 60 -8.68 -4.87 -4.80
C LYS A 60 -7.77 -3.69 -5.14
N ALA A 61 -7.97 -3.08 -6.30
CA ALA A 61 -7.27 -1.85 -6.68
C ALA A 61 -7.70 -0.67 -5.80
N ASP A 62 -9.00 -0.56 -5.50
CA ASP A 62 -9.53 0.48 -4.61
C ASP A 62 -8.93 0.34 -3.19
N ASN A 63 -8.83 -0.89 -2.67
CA ASN A 63 -8.18 -1.16 -1.39
C ASN A 63 -6.68 -0.83 -1.40
N TYR A 64 -5.96 -1.21 -2.47
CA TYR A 64 -4.55 -0.84 -2.63
C TYR A 64 -4.35 0.68 -2.69
N ASN A 65 -5.21 1.42 -3.40
CA ASN A 65 -5.15 2.88 -3.45
C ASN A 65 -5.38 3.51 -2.07
N ASN A 66 -6.39 3.06 -1.33
CA ASN A 66 -6.63 3.50 0.05
C ASN A 66 -5.43 3.24 0.96
N LEU A 67 -4.76 2.09 0.79
CA LEU A 67 -3.50 1.72 1.47
C LEU A 67 -2.27 2.49 0.99
N MET A 68 -2.35 3.29 -0.07
CA MET A 68 -1.27 4.19 -0.47
C MET A 68 -1.58 5.64 -0.13
N GLU A 69 -2.85 6.02 -0.04
CA GLU A 69 -3.26 7.38 0.33
C GLU A 69 -3.15 7.64 1.84
N GLN A 70 -3.70 6.78 2.69
CA GLN A 70 -3.64 6.98 4.16
C GLN A 70 -2.29 6.60 4.77
N PRO A 71 -1.65 5.48 4.36
CA PRO A 71 -0.43 5.01 5.02
C PRO A 71 0.78 5.91 4.86
N THR A 72 0.86 6.80 3.85
CA THR A 72 1.95 7.78 3.77
C THR A 72 2.02 8.66 5.03
N VAL A 73 0.87 9.11 5.54
CA VAL A 73 0.80 9.88 6.78
C VAL A 73 1.20 9.02 7.97
N PHE A 74 0.73 7.77 8.01
CA PHE A 74 1.09 6.82 9.06
C PHE A 74 2.61 6.58 9.14
N TYR A 75 3.28 6.32 8.02
CA TYR A 75 4.73 6.12 7.99
C TYR A 75 5.49 7.37 8.45
N ALA A 76 5.07 8.55 7.99
CA ALA A 76 5.69 9.81 8.42
C ALA A 76 5.61 10.00 9.93
N VAL A 77 4.41 9.83 10.51
CA VAL A 77 4.19 9.96 11.96
C VAL A 77 4.99 8.91 12.73
N ALA A 78 4.94 7.65 12.31
CA ALA A 78 5.62 6.57 13.01
C ALA A 78 7.16 6.73 13.00
N LEU A 79 7.73 7.18 11.89
CA LEU A 79 9.17 7.47 11.78
C LEU A 79 9.59 8.66 12.67
N VAL A 80 8.77 9.72 12.75
CA VAL A 80 9.01 10.84 13.67
C VAL A 80 8.97 10.37 15.11
N LEU A 81 7.99 9.55 15.49
CA LEU A 81 7.89 8.99 16.84
C LEU A 81 9.10 8.10 17.18
N VAL A 82 9.56 7.26 16.26
CA VAL A 82 10.79 6.47 16.43
C VAL A 82 11.99 7.39 16.71
N GLY A 83 12.15 8.46 15.93
CA GLY A 83 13.23 9.43 16.13
C GLY A 83 13.18 10.12 17.50
N LEU A 84 11.99 10.54 17.93
CA LEU A 84 11.77 11.17 19.24
C LEU A 84 12.07 10.22 20.41
N ILE A 85 11.66 8.96 20.31
CA ILE A 85 11.93 7.94 21.33
C ILE A 85 13.44 7.70 21.44
N ILE A 86 14.12 7.52 20.32
CA ILE A 86 15.58 7.31 20.29
C ILE A 86 16.32 8.52 20.89
N ASN A 87 15.91 9.74 20.54
CA ASN A 87 16.53 10.95 21.07
C ASN A 87 16.32 11.09 22.59
N THR A 88 15.10 10.84 23.08
CA THR A 88 14.79 10.87 24.51
C THR A 88 15.65 9.85 25.29
N LEU A 89 15.79 8.62 24.78
CA LEU A 89 16.62 7.60 25.41
C LEU A 89 18.11 7.97 25.48
N ARG A 90 18.63 8.73 24.50
CA ARG A 90 20.02 9.21 24.51
C ARG A 90 20.30 10.34 25.49
N VAL A 91 19.28 11.10 25.87
CA VAL A 91 19.43 12.23 26.82
C VAL A 91 19.34 11.75 28.27
N VAL A 92 18.71 10.59 28.50
CA VAL A 92 18.43 10.05 29.84
C VAL A 92 19.45 8.98 30.28
N VAL A 93 20.30 8.48 29.37
CA VAL A 93 21.35 7.49 29.62
C VAL A 93 22.71 8.13 29.37
#